data_AF-A0A6G0UCL1-F1
#
_entry.id   AF-A0A6G0UCL1-F1
#
_cell.length_a   1.000
_cell.length_b   1.000
_cell.length_c   1.000
_cell.angle_alpha   90.00
_cell.angle_beta   90.00
_cell.angle_gamma   90.00
#
_symmetry.space_group_name_H-M   'P 1'
#
loop_
_entity.id
_entity.type
_entity.pdbx_description
1 polymer ?
#
loop_
_entity_poly.entity_id
_entity_poly.type
_entity_poly.pdbx_seq_one_letter_code
_entity_poly.pdbx_strand_id
1 'polypeptide(L)'
;DFDTIRNAGIKCVIRFAYSVSTTVGQRDASKAQIISHIKQLEPLFLKNVDIIVSVQAGFIGTWGEWYYTDYFGMPPSTSDYANRKEVLDTLLSAVPVSRMVHLRTPLLKQKMTGTTQAITQSQAYDGSDRARLAHHNDCFLASATDEGTYTNISVEYPYLHNETKYVAIGGETCAPNPPRTDC
;
A
#
# COMPACT_ATOMS: atom_id res chain seq x y z
N ASP A 1 15.86 -15.37 1.88
CA ASP A 1 14.52 -14.94 2.34
C ASP A 1 13.39 -15.69 1.64
N PHE A 2 13.14 -15.48 0.34
CA PHE A 2 12.04 -16.18 -0.33
C PHE A 2 12.16 -17.71 -0.31
N ASP A 3 13.36 -18.25 -0.50
CA ASP A 3 13.57 -19.71 -0.42
C ASP A 3 13.29 -20.23 1.00
N THR A 4 13.62 -19.46 2.04
CA THR A 4 13.30 -19.80 3.43
C THR A 4 11.80 -19.81 3.68
N ILE A 5 11.08 -18.78 3.22
CA ILE A 5 9.61 -18.67 3.29
C ILE A 5 8.96 -19.87 2.59
N ARG A 6 9.43 -20.19 1.38
CA ARG A 6 8.93 -21.31 0.59
C ARG A 6 9.16 -22.65 1.28
N ASN A 7 10.37 -22.88 1.79
CA ASN A 7 10.73 -24.13 2.48
C ASN A 7 9.95 -24.30 3.79
N ALA A 8 9.54 -23.21 4.44
CA ALA A 8 8.69 -23.22 5.62
C ALA A 8 7.19 -23.45 5.29
N GLY A 9 6.80 -23.51 4.01
CA GLY A 9 5.42 -23.73 3.60
C GLY A 9 4.48 -22.56 3.88
N ILE A 10 5.01 -21.35 4.08
CA ILE A 10 4.24 -20.14 4.38
C ILE A 10 4.24 -19.18 3.17
N LYS A 11 3.29 -18.24 3.19
CA LYS A 11 3.20 -17.15 2.22
C LYS A 11 3.46 -15.81 2.90
N CYS A 12 3.80 -14.80 2.11
CA CYS A 12 4.19 -13.49 2.64
C CYS A 12 3.42 -12.34 1.98
N VAL A 13 3.24 -11.27 2.76
CA VAL A 13 2.91 -9.94 2.26
C VAL A 13 4.21 -9.13 2.29
N ILE A 14 4.57 -8.49 1.18
CA ILE A 14 5.86 -7.80 1.06
C ILE A 14 5.65 -6.29 1.19
N ARG A 15 6.45 -5.63 2.02
CA ARG A 15 6.61 -4.17 2.04
C ARG A 15 8.11 -3.84 1.99
N PHE A 16 8.47 -2.82 1.21
CA PHE A 16 9.83 -2.25 1.21
C PHE A 16 9.79 -0.89 1.90
N ALA A 17 10.81 -0.59 2.72
CA ALA A 17 10.96 0.69 3.39
C ALA A 17 12.46 1.04 3.47
N TYR A 18 12.82 2.32 3.33
CA TYR A 18 14.21 2.77 3.49
C TYR A 18 14.56 3.12 4.92
N SER A 19 13.57 3.45 5.73
CA SER A 19 13.75 3.80 7.13
C SER A 19 12.58 3.30 7.97
N VAL A 20 12.87 2.98 9.23
CA VAL A 20 11.89 2.71 10.29
C VAL A 20 11.90 3.81 11.37
N SER A 21 12.63 4.90 11.11
CA SER A 21 12.78 6.04 12.02
C SER A 21 12.27 7.32 11.38
N THR A 22 11.58 8.12 12.17
CA THR A 22 11.15 9.49 11.81
C THR A 22 12.18 10.54 12.18
N THR A 23 13.20 10.18 12.97
CA THR A 23 14.13 11.14 13.60
C THR A 23 15.58 10.99 13.12
N VAL A 24 15.91 9.90 12.42
CA VAL A 24 17.28 9.62 11.98
C VAL A 24 17.30 9.22 10.52
N GLY A 25 18.17 9.91 9.77
CA GLY A 25 18.47 9.58 8.38
C GLY A 25 17.40 10.01 7.39
N GLN A 26 17.62 9.59 6.15
CA GLN A 26 16.71 9.80 5.04
C GLN A 26 15.55 8.79 5.13
N ARG A 27 14.31 9.29 5.08
CA ARG A 27 13.09 8.50 5.29
C ARG A 27 12.66 7.75 4.04
N ASP A 28 12.96 8.31 2.87
CA ASP A 28 12.77 7.67 1.56
C ASP A 28 13.76 8.16 0.51
N ALA A 29 13.88 7.42 -0.59
CA ALA A 29 14.77 7.76 -1.70
C ALA A 29 14.11 8.71 -2.71
N SER A 30 14.92 9.32 -3.60
CA SER A 30 14.38 10.10 -4.71
C SER A 30 13.50 9.24 -5.64
N LYS A 31 12.54 9.85 -6.36
CA LYS A 31 11.68 9.15 -7.32
C LYS A 31 12.48 8.26 -8.29
N ALA A 32 13.57 8.77 -8.85
CA ALA A 32 14.39 8.04 -9.81
C ALA A 32 15.03 6.79 -9.18
N GLN A 33 15.52 6.89 -7.94
CA GLN A 33 16.08 5.74 -7.21
C GLN A 33 15.00 4.71 -6.87
N ILE A 34 13.83 5.15 -6.40
CA ILE A 34 12.71 4.25 -6.11
C ILE A 34 12.29 3.47 -7.36
N ILE A 35 12.12 4.15 -8.49
CA ILE A 35 11.78 3.51 -9.77
C ILE A 35 12.86 2.50 -10.18
N SER A 36 14.14 2.85 -10.02
CA SER A 36 15.26 1.94 -10.32
C SER A 36 15.22 0.69 -9.44
N HIS A 37 14.99 0.83 -8.13
CA HIS A 37 14.89 -0.31 -7.21
C HIS A 37 13.68 -1.19 -7.52
N ILE A 38 12.51 -0.62 -7.82
CA ILE A 38 11.33 -1.40 -8.20
C ILE A 38 11.62 -2.28 -9.44
N LYS A 39 12.30 -1.71 -10.45
CA LYS A 39 12.70 -2.47 -11.65
C LYS A 39 13.68 -3.61 -11.35
N GLN A 40 14.57 -3.43 -10.38
CA GLN A 40 15.47 -4.51 -9.93
C GLN A 40 14.71 -5.64 -9.21
N LEU A 41 13.57 -5.34 -8.59
CA LEU A 41 12.74 -6.30 -7.86
C LEU A 41 11.79 -7.09 -8.75
N GLU A 42 11.44 -6.59 -9.94
CA GLU A 42 10.56 -7.27 -10.91
C GLU A 42 10.87 -8.77 -11.12
N PRO A 43 12.10 -9.19 -11.46
CA PRO A 43 12.41 -10.61 -11.62
C PRO A 43 12.22 -11.42 -10.33
N LEU A 44 12.36 -10.79 -9.16
CA LEU A 44 12.13 -11.46 -7.88
C LEU A 44 10.64 -11.63 -7.59
N PHE A 45 9.79 -10.67 -7.94
CA PHE A 45 8.34 -10.83 -7.83
C PHE A 45 7.83 -11.93 -8.75
N LEU A 46 8.31 -11.96 -10.00
CA LEU A 46 7.95 -13.00 -10.98
C LEU A 46 8.35 -14.40 -10.51
N LYS A 47 9.61 -14.56 -10.07
CA LYS A 47 10.14 -15.85 -9.61
C LYS A 47 9.41 -16.40 -8.38
N ASN A 48 8.87 -15.53 -7.53
CA ASN A 48 8.30 -15.89 -6.23
C ASN A 48 6.80 -15.64 -6.11
N VAL A 49 6.10 -15.47 -7.25
CA VAL A 49 4.67 -15.18 -7.27
C VAL A 49 3.82 -16.21 -6.51
N ASP A 50 4.28 -17.47 -6.46
CA ASP A 50 3.64 -18.60 -5.78
C ASP A 50 3.45 -18.37 -4.26
N ILE A 51 4.42 -17.72 -3.62
CA ILE A 51 4.46 -17.47 -2.17
C ILE A 51 4.10 -16.03 -1.78
N ILE A 52 3.95 -15.13 -2.74
CA ILE A 52 3.51 -13.75 -2.48
C ILE A 52 1.98 -13.74 -2.44
N VAL A 53 1.39 -13.27 -1.33
CA VAL A 53 -0.05 -13.03 -1.24
C VAL A 53 -0.38 -11.68 -1.88
N SER A 54 0.34 -10.65 -1.48
CA SER A 54 0.23 -9.30 -2.01
C SER A 54 1.48 -8.48 -1.73
N VAL A 55 1.59 -7.33 -2.37
CA VAL A 55 2.67 -6.36 -2.14
C VAL A 55 2.04 -5.09 -1.60
N GLN A 56 2.58 -4.50 -0.56
CA GLN A 56 2.16 -3.19 -0.09
C GLN A 56 2.99 -2.14 -0.84
N ALA A 57 2.34 -1.07 -1.28
CA ALA A 57 2.97 0.07 -1.92
C ALA A 57 3.88 0.76 -0.90
N GLY A 58 5.10 0.25 -0.80
CA GLY A 58 6.13 0.70 0.12
C GLY A 58 6.90 1.91 -0.42
N PHE A 59 8.19 1.94 -0.07
CA PHE A 59 9.24 2.84 -0.58
C PHE A 59 9.13 4.31 -0.17
N ILE A 60 7.93 4.87 -0.16
CA ILE A 60 7.73 6.29 0.18
C ILE A 60 7.49 6.39 1.68
N GLY A 61 8.24 7.29 2.32
CA GLY A 61 8.11 7.59 3.73
C GLY A 61 8.71 6.59 4.71
N THR A 62 8.74 6.98 5.98
CA THR A 62 9.09 6.08 7.09
C THR A 62 8.15 4.86 7.10
N TRP A 63 8.70 3.68 7.37
CA TRP A 63 8.03 2.38 7.29
C TRP A 63 7.47 2.02 5.90
N GLY A 64 7.68 2.86 4.88
CA GLY A 64 7.11 2.67 3.55
C GLY A 64 5.60 2.94 3.49
N GLU A 65 5.05 3.70 4.44
CA GLU A 65 3.60 3.89 4.58
C GLU A 65 3.03 5.07 3.75
N TRP A 66 3.88 5.74 2.98
CA TRP A 66 3.59 6.96 2.22
C TRP A 66 3.34 8.21 3.09
N TYR A 67 3.88 8.18 4.30
CA TYR A 67 3.86 9.27 5.27
C TYR A 67 5.27 9.48 5.86
N TYR A 68 5.54 10.64 6.45
CA TYR A 68 6.90 11.04 6.84
C TYR A 68 7.94 10.92 5.71
N THR A 69 7.74 11.71 4.65
CA THR A 69 8.57 11.67 3.42
C THR A 69 9.53 12.85 3.31
N ASP A 70 10.69 12.64 2.69
CA ASP A 70 11.65 13.69 2.33
C ASP A 70 11.50 14.14 0.86
N TYR A 71 11.00 13.27 -0.03
CA TYR A 71 10.96 13.52 -1.49
C TYR A 71 9.56 13.63 -2.12
N PHE A 72 8.48 13.36 -1.39
CA PHE A 72 7.12 13.25 -1.95
C PHE A 72 6.08 14.14 -1.25
N GLY A 73 6.53 15.22 -0.61
CA GLY A 73 5.69 16.26 -0.02
C GLY A 73 4.83 15.83 1.18
N MET A 74 4.73 16.70 2.18
CA MET A 74 3.88 16.47 3.35
C MET A 74 3.44 17.82 3.96
N PRO A 75 2.23 18.33 3.63
CA PRO A 75 1.21 17.71 2.77
C PRO A 75 1.64 17.65 1.28
N PRO A 76 1.17 16.67 0.49
CA PRO A 76 1.57 16.53 -0.92
C PRO A 76 0.91 17.58 -1.81
N SER A 77 1.71 18.21 -2.68
CA SER A 77 1.26 19.05 -3.79
C SER A 77 0.77 18.22 -4.98
N THR A 78 0.27 18.88 -6.04
CA THR A 78 -0.10 18.22 -7.30
C THR A 78 1.07 17.46 -7.94
N SER A 79 2.27 18.05 -7.95
CA SER A 79 3.47 17.39 -8.47
C SER A 79 3.89 16.20 -7.60
N ASP A 80 3.68 16.28 -6.28
CA ASP A 80 3.97 15.17 -5.39
C ASP A 80 3.03 13.98 -5.64
N TYR A 81 1.74 14.24 -5.86
CA TYR A 81 0.80 13.19 -6.25
C TYR A 81 1.16 12.57 -7.60
N ALA A 82 1.60 13.36 -8.59
CA ALA A 82 2.08 12.82 -9.86
C ALA A 82 3.32 11.92 -9.66
N ASN A 83 4.29 12.35 -8.83
CA ASN A 83 5.47 11.56 -8.50
C ASN A 83 5.12 10.26 -7.76
N ARG A 84 4.20 10.31 -6.79
CA ARG A 84 3.67 9.12 -6.09
C ARG A 84 2.98 8.16 -7.06
N LYS A 85 2.22 8.69 -8.03
CA LYS A 85 1.56 7.88 -9.06
C LYS A 85 2.56 7.15 -9.95
N GLU A 86 3.61 7.82 -10.41
CA GLU A 86 4.67 7.17 -11.20
C GLU A 86 5.35 6.01 -10.44
N VAL A 87 5.57 6.16 -9.12
CA VAL A 87 6.09 5.08 -8.27
C VAL A 87 5.11 3.91 -8.20
N LEU A 88 3.81 4.18 -7.98
CA LEU A 88 2.79 3.14 -7.94
C LEU A 88 2.62 2.41 -9.27
N ASP A 89 2.55 3.14 -10.38
CA ASP A 89 2.39 2.57 -11.72
C ASP A 89 3.60 1.67 -12.06
N THR A 90 4.81 2.09 -11.67
CA THR A 90 6.02 1.27 -11.79
C THR A 90 5.91 -0.01 -10.96
N LEU A 91 5.41 0.09 -9.72
CA LEU A 91 5.22 -1.08 -8.85
C LEU A 91 4.16 -2.04 -9.39
N LEU A 92 3.02 -1.54 -9.87
CA LEU A 92 1.96 -2.35 -10.48
C LEU A 92 2.43 -3.08 -11.74
N SER A 93 3.33 -2.45 -12.50
CA SER A 93 3.98 -3.05 -13.67
C SER A 93 4.97 -4.16 -13.28
N ALA A 94 5.76 -3.95 -12.22
CA ALA A 94 6.75 -4.92 -11.75
C ALA A 94 6.14 -6.13 -11.01
N VAL A 95 5.01 -5.91 -10.31
CA VAL A 95 4.29 -6.97 -9.59
C VAL A 95 3.45 -7.78 -10.58
N PRO A 96 3.50 -9.13 -10.56
CA PRO A 96 2.71 -9.97 -11.45
C PRO A 96 1.21 -9.65 -11.41
N VAL A 97 0.54 -9.67 -12.58
CA VAL A 97 -0.88 -9.32 -12.74
C VAL A 97 -1.83 -10.12 -11.85
N SER A 98 -1.42 -11.31 -11.42
CA SER A 98 -2.15 -12.18 -10.49
C SER A 98 -2.04 -11.77 -9.02
N ARG A 99 -1.35 -10.66 -8.70
CA ARG A 99 -1.15 -10.14 -7.35
C ARG A 99 -1.61 -8.69 -7.24
N MET A 100 -2.16 -8.38 -6.08
CA MET A 100 -2.65 -7.05 -5.71
C MET A 100 -1.55 -6.22 -5.03
N VAL A 101 -1.66 -4.91 -5.18
CA VAL A 101 -0.81 -3.90 -4.53
C VAL A 101 -1.65 -3.10 -3.53
N HIS A 102 -1.23 -2.99 -2.27
CA HIS A 102 -2.02 -2.34 -1.22
C HIS A 102 -1.56 -0.90 -0.96
N LEU A 103 -2.49 0.06 -0.91
CA LEU A 103 -2.23 1.41 -0.41
C LEU A 103 -2.78 1.58 1.01
N ARG A 104 -2.12 2.42 1.81
CA ARG A 104 -2.53 2.71 3.19
C ARG A 104 -3.94 3.32 3.25
N THR A 105 -4.09 4.55 2.75
CA THR A 105 -5.33 5.32 2.95
C THR A 105 -6.26 5.23 1.75
N PRO A 106 -7.60 5.26 1.97
CA PRO A 106 -8.57 5.44 0.90
C PRO A 106 -8.29 6.71 0.09
N LEU A 107 -7.94 7.82 0.75
CA LEU A 107 -7.57 9.07 0.09
C LEU A 107 -6.42 8.89 -0.92
N LEU A 108 -5.35 8.19 -0.56
CA LEU A 108 -4.25 7.91 -1.49
C LEU A 108 -4.75 7.14 -2.71
N LYS A 109 -5.53 6.06 -2.51
CA LYS A 109 -6.09 5.29 -3.62
C LYS A 109 -6.97 6.14 -4.54
N GLN A 110 -7.82 7.00 -3.98
CA GLN A 110 -8.67 7.91 -4.77
C GLN A 110 -7.84 8.93 -5.56
N LYS A 111 -6.75 9.46 -4.98
CA LYS A 111 -5.83 10.35 -5.68
C LYS A 111 -5.07 9.65 -6.81
N MET A 112 -4.67 8.40 -6.62
CA MET A 112 -3.95 7.62 -7.63
C MET A 112 -4.86 7.16 -8.79
N THR A 113 -6.13 6.87 -8.51
CA THR A 113 -7.10 6.43 -9.52
C THR A 113 -7.89 7.58 -10.16
N GLY A 114 -7.87 8.77 -9.56
CA GLY A 114 -8.64 9.92 -10.02
C GLY A 114 -10.15 9.78 -9.81
N THR A 115 -10.59 8.84 -8.96
CA THR A 115 -12.01 8.61 -8.67
C THR A 115 -12.24 8.33 -7.19
N THR A 116 -13.39 8.79 -6.68
CA THR A 116 -13.87 8.50 -5.33
C THR A 116 -14.82 7.31 -5.31
N GLN A 117 -15.15 6.73 -6.46
CA GLN A 117 -16.05 5.59 -6.57
C GLN A 117 -15.31 4.29 -6.26
N ALA A 118 -15.97 3.42 -5.49
CA ALA A 118 -15.49 2.06 -5.30
C ALA A 118 -15.50 1.27 -6.62
N ILE A 119 -14.61 0.29 -6.73
CA ILE A 119 -14.62 -0.66 -7.85
C ILE A 119 -15.93 -1.45 -7.88
N THR A 120 -16.44 -1.71 -9.09
CA THR A 120 -17.63 -2.51 -9.32
C THR A 120 -17.28 -3.95 -9.69
N GLN A 121 -18.25 -4.85 -9.63
CA GLN A 121 -18.07 -6.24 -10.07
C GLN A 121 -17.59 -6.34 -11.53
N SER A 122 -18.07 -5.47 -12.42
CA SER A 122 -17.67 -5.46 -13.84
C SER A 122 -16.22 -5.01 -14.06
N GLN A 123 -15.64 -4.29 -13.10
CA GLN A 123 -14.25 -3.82 -13.12
C GLN A 123 -13.32 -4.74 -12.33
N ALA A 124 -13.84 -5.47 -11.35
CA ALA A 124 -13.07 -6.26 -10.38
C ALA A 124 -12.11 -7.30 -10.99
N TYR A 125 -12.35 -7.75 -12.22
CA TYR A 125 -11.64 -8.86 -12.85
C TYR A 125 -11.18 -8.56 -14.28
N ASP A 126 -11.16 -7.29 -14.68
CA ASP A 126 -10.80 -6.87 -16.05
C ASP A 126 -9.28 -6.84 -16.30
N GLY A 127 -8.47 -7.15 -15.28
CA GLY A 127 -7.01 -7.12 -15.34
C GLY A 127 -6.40 -5.72 -15.25
N SER A 128 -7.22 -4.68 -15.05
CA SER A 128 -6.74 -3.31 -14.88
C SER A 128 -5.96 -3.13 -13.58
N ASP A 129 -5.11 -2.11 -13.55
CA ASP A 129 -4.41 -1.68 -12.34
C ASP A 129 -5.36 -1.35 -11.19
N ARG A 130 -6.54 -0.78 -11.51
CA ARG A 130 -7.56 -0.47 -10.50
C ARG A 130 -8.14 -1.75 -9.86
N ALA A 131 -8.33 -2.81 -10.64
CA ALA A 131 -8.75 -4.13 -10.15
C ALA A 131 -7.72 -4.78 -9.21
N ARG A 132 -6.47 -4.33 -9.27
CA ARG A 132 -5.36 -4.85 -8.48
C ARG A 132 -4.95 -3.96 -7.31
N LEU A 133 -5.53 -2.77 -7.20
CA LEU A 133 -5.17 -1.80 -6.16
C LEU A 133 -6.01 -2.04 -4.90
N ALA A 134 -5.40 -2.64 -3.89
CA ALA A 134 -6.00 -3.09 -2.63
C ALA A 134 -5.70 -2.12 -1.47
N HIS A 135 -6.09 -2.51 -0.25
CA HIS A 135 -5.97 -1.68 0.95
C HIS A 135 -5.09 -2.29 2.04
N HIS A 136 -4.38 -1.44 2.77
CA HIS A 136 -3.73 -1.79 4.02
C HIS A 136 -4.15 -0.78 5.10
N ASN A 137 -4.95 -1.21 6.07
CA ASN A 137 -5.32 -0.36 7.19
C ASN A 137 -4.19 -0.33 8.22
N ASP A 138 -3.37 0.71 8.12
CA ASP A 138 -2.32 0.97 9.09
C ASP A 138 -2.91 1.50 10.41
N CYS A 139 -2.35 1.07 11.54
CA CYS A 139 -2.86 1.36 12.87
C CYS A 139 -4.34 0.98 13.10
N PHE A 140 -4.78 -0.13 12.51
CA PHE A 140 -6.11 -0.71 12.70
C PHE A 140 -6.45 -0.82 14.19
N LEU A 141 -7.62 -0.29 14.54
CA LEU A 141 -8.19 -0.21 15.89
C LEU A 141 -7.49 0.75 16.85
N ALA A 142 -6.34 1.33 16.50
CA ALA A 142 -5.51 2.13 17.41
C ALA A 142 -6.14 3.46 17.86
N SER A 143 -7.01 4.07 17.05
CA SER A 143 -7.77 5.29 17.40
C SER A 143 -8.98 5.46 16.51
N ALA A 144 -9.86 6.43 16.77
CA ALA A 144 -11.11 6.62 16.01
C ALA A 144 -10.90 6.74 14.48
N THR A 145 -9.71 7.14 14.03
CA THR A 145 -9.31 7.28 12.63
C THR A 145 -8.18 6.33 12.22
N ASP A 146 -7.83 5.36 13.08
CA ASP A 146 -6.71 4.44 12.91
C ASP A 146 -5.40 5.21 12.59
N GLU A 147 -5.02 6.10 13.50
CA GLU A 147 -3.87 7.03 13.43
C GLU A 147 -3.78 7.83 12.11
N GLY A 148 -4.95 8.30 11.63
CA GLY A 148 -5.03 9.12 10.43
C GLY A 148 -5.05 8.32 9.13
N THR A 149 -5.21 6.99 9.19
CA THR A 149 -5.53 6.20 7.99
C THR A 149 -6.85 6.67 7.35
N TYR A 150 -7.80 7.12 8.18
CA TYR A 150 -9.07 7.70 7.74
C TYR A 150 -9.15 9.20 8.00
N THR A 151 -9.48 9.97 6.97
CA THR A 151 -9.78 11.40 7.08
C THR A 151 -11.25 11.64 7.44
N ASN A 152 -12.17 10.82 6.90
CA ASN A 152 -13.59 10.91 7.18
C ASN A 152 -14.23 9.52 7.12
N ILE A 153 -14.36 8.90 8.28
CA ILE A 153 -14.90 7.54 8.44
C ILE A 153 -16.32 7.37 7.86
N SER A 154 -17.14 8.43 7.87
CA SER A 154 -18.52 8.35 7.35
C SER A 154 -18.59 8.18 5.83
N VAL A 155 -17.51 8.54 5.13
CA VAL A 155 -17.37 8.40 3.67
C VAL A 155 -16.47 7.21 3.33
N GLU A 156 -15.37 7.07 4.04
CA GLU A 156 -14.33 6.10 3.71
C GLU A 156 -14.69 4.66 4.13
N TYR A 157 -15.48 4.47 5.18
CA TYR A 157 -15.94 3.12 5.56
C TYR A 157 -16.92 2.54 4.53
N PRO A 158 -17.96 3.26 4.06
CA PRO A 158 -18.79 2.78 2.95
C PRO A 158 -18.01 2.52 1.65
N TYR A 159 -17.01 3.37 1.34
CA TYR A 159 -16.11 3.15 0.21
C TYR A 159 -15.35 1.83 0.35
N LEU A 160 -14.69 1.60 1.49
CA LEU A 160 -13.99 0.35 1.77
C LEU A 160 -14.93 -0.86 1.76
N HIS A 161 -16.09 -0.77 2.41
CA HIS A 161 -17.08 -1.83 2.41
C HIS A 161 -17.43 -2.33 1.00
N ASN A 162 -17.47 -1.42 0.02
CA ASN A 162 -17.74 -1.77 -1.37
C ASN A 162 -16.49 -2.26 -2.12
N GLU A 163 -15.32 -1.67 -1.87
CA GLU A 163 -14.04 -2.11 -2.45
C GLU A 163 -13.66 -3.53 -2.01
N THR A 164 -13.76 -3.82 -0.72
CA THR A 164 -13.28 -5.09 -0.13
C THR A 164 -14.15 -6.29 -0.45
N LYS A 165 -15.21 -6.11 -1.26
CA LYS A 165 -15.92 -7.20 -1.94
C LYS A 165 -15.09 -7.80 -3.08
N TYR A 166 -14.13 -7.05 -3.60
CA TYR A 166 -13.41 -7.36 -4.84
C TYR A 166 -11.89 -7.29 -4.69
N VAL A 167 -11.37 -6.38 -3.85
CA VAL A 167 -9.93 -6.25 -3.58
C VAL A 167 -9.59 -6.62 -2.14
N ALA A 168 -8.37 -7.07 -1.91
CA ALA A 168 -7.91 -7.44 -0.59
C ALA A 168 -7.84 -6.23 0.36
N ILE A 169 -8.00 -6.51 1.66
CA ILE A 169 -7.62 -5.60 2.73
C ILE A 169 -6.73 -6.35 3.71
N GLY A 170 -5.59 -5.74 4.05
CA GLY A 170 -4.78 -6.14 5.20
C GLY A 170 -4.78 -5.03 6.24
N GLY A 171 -4.08 -5.22 7.35
CA GLY A 171 -3.86 -4.17 8.33
C GLY A 171 -2.84 -4.57 9.39
N GLU A 172 -2.37 -3.59 10.13
CA GLU A 172 -1.52 -3.76 11.31
C GLU A 172 -2.05 -2.87 12.44
N THR A 173 -1.80 -3.25 13.69
CA THR A 173 -2.12 -2.40 14.83
C THR A 173 -0.84 -1.80 15.39
N CYS A 174 -0.91 -0.59 15.92
CA CYS A 174 0.25 0.14 16.43
C CYS A 174 0.07 0.63 17.88
N ALA A 175 -1.15 0.56 18.43
CA ALA A 175 -1.43 0.88 19.82
C ALA A 175 -2.68 0.14 20.33
N PRO A 176 -2.72 -0.28 21.60
CA PRO A 176 -3.95 -0.68 22.27
C PRO A 176 -4.94 0.48 22.38
N ASN A 177 -6.22 0.20 22.20
CA ASN A 177 -7.30 1.18 22.31
C ASN A 177 -8.62 0.53 22.78
N PRO A 178 -8.70 0.13 24.06
CA PRO A 178 -9.94 -0.32 24.68
C PRO A 178 -11.11 0.67 24.49
N PRO A 179 -12.34 0.19 24.22
CA PRO A 179 -12.73 -1.21 24.08
C PRO A 179 -12.55 -1.75 22.66
N ARG A 180 -12.04 -0.96 21.68
CA ARG A 180 -11.92 -1.40 20.28
C ARG A 180 -10.95 -2.56 20.10
N THR A 181 -9.91 -2.63 20.93
CA THR A 181 -8.92 -3.71 20.93
C THR A 181 -9.21 -4.82 21.95
N ASP A 182 -10.29 -4.68 22.74
CA ASP A 182 -10.66 -5.63 23.77
C ASP A 182 -11.70 -6.59 23.16
N CYS A 183 -11.20 -7.69 22.59
CA CYS A 183 -12.00 -8.77 22.04
C CYS A 183 -12.64 -9.62 23.15
#